data_AF-A0A5C5XIX4-F1
#
_entry.id   AF-A0A5C5XIX4-F1
#
_cell.length_a   1.000
_cell.length_b   1.000
_cell.length_c   1.000
_cell.angle_alpha   90.00
_cell.angle_beta   90.00
_cell.angle_gamma   90.00
#
_symmetry.space_group_name_H-M   'P 1'
#
loop_
_entity.id
_entity.type
_entity.pdbx_description
1 polymer ?
#
loop_
_entity_poly.entity_id
_entity_poly.type
_entity_poly.pdbx_seq_one_letter_code
_entity_poly.pdbx_strand_id
1 'polypeptide(L)'
;MTSYPSDVAFTSAVKAIQSEKGSRQSYAKVEQHGWKTIVTPDLKSFLSELDMFYLGTANSAGQPYIQYRGGPPGFLKAIDEKTLGFADFGGNQQYISVGNLSENSRAFIFLMDYVHSRRIKLWGNARVVEGDDVLEEKLRDSDYPGKIERVILFEIEAWDINCPQHIHKRFPQKAVAPVIDQLQKQVQELESTIADLESKLETLGQEDLRLRRKDQA
;
A
#
# COMPACT_ATOMS: atom_id res chain seq x y z
N MET A 1 -19.10 6.65 -27.46
CA MET A 1 -17.69 7.10 -27.55
C MET A 1 -17.38 7.87 -26.29
N THR A 2 -16.28 7.55 -25.62
CA THR A 2 -15.78 8.29 -24.45
C THR A 2 -15.16 9.60 -24.92
N SER A 3 -15.58 10.72 -24.35
CA SER A 3 -15.04 12.04 -24.66
C SER A 3 -13.82 12.38 -23.79
N TYR A 4 -13.74 11.78 -22.60
CA TYR A 4 -12.63 11.96 -21.65
C TYR A 4 -12.24 10.60 -21.03
N PRO A 5 -10.97 10.38 -20.65
CA PRO A 5 -10.58 9.15 -19.94
C PRO A 5 -11.35 8.96 -18.63
N SER A 6 -11.75 10.03 -17.96
CA SER A 6 -12.56 10.00 -16.73
C SER A 6 -13.97 9.47 -16.95
N ASP A 7 -14.46 9.33 -18.20
CA ASP A 7 -15.77 8.74 -18.49
C ASP A 7 -15.89 7.28 -18.02
N VAL A 8 -14.76 6.61 -17.79
CA VAL A 8 -14.71 5.29 -17.13
C VAL A 8 -15.36 5.30 -15.74
N ALA A 9 -15.37 6.45 -15.06
CA ALA A 9 -15.98 6.64 -13.74
C ALA A 9 -17.12 7.68 -13.76
N PHE A 10 -16.97 8.76 -14.54
CA PHE A 10 -17.98 9.81 -14.69
C PHE A 10 -18.98 9.44 -15.78
N THR A 11 -19.72 8.36 -15.53
CA THR A 11 -20.81 7.90 -16.39
C THR A 11 -21.91 8.96 -16.51
N SER A 12 -22.83 8.78 -17.48
CA SER A 12 -23.99 9.66 -17.63
C SER A 12 -24.81 9.80 -16.34
N ALA A 13 -24.96 8.70 -15.59
CA ALA A 13 -25.63 8.71 -14.29
C ALA A 13 -24.86 9.53 -13.25
N VAL A 14 -23.53 9.36 -13.16
CA VAL A 14 -22.70 10.17 -12.25
C VAL A 14 -22.76 11.65 -12.59
N LYS A 15 -22.67 12.00 -13.88
CA LYS A 15 -22.79 13.39 -14.35
C LYS A 15 -24.16 13.98 -14.05
N ALA A 16 -25.24 13.21 -14.18
CA ALA A 16 -26.58 13.64 -13.80
C ALA A 16 -26.68 13.95 -12.30
N ILE A 17 -26.15 13.07 -11.44
CA ILE A 17 -26.10 13.30 -9.99
C ILE A 17 -25.24 14.52 -9.64
N GLN A 18 -24.08 14.71 -10.30
CA GLN A 18 -23.26 15.91 -10.10
C GLN A 18 -24.03 17.19 -10.43
N SER A 19 -24.89 17.18 -11.47
CA SER A 19 -25.73 18.32 -11.82
C SER A 19 -26.80 18.56 -10.77
N GLU A 20 -27.50 17.50 -10.34
CA GLU A 20 -28.51 17.56 -9.29
C GLU A 20 -27.94 18.10 -7.96
N LYS A 21 -26.72 17.67 -7.60
CA LYS A 21 -26.03 18.07 -6.37
C LYS A 21 -25.15 19.32 -6.54
N GLY A 22 -25.24 20.03 -7.68
CA GLY A 22 -24.59 21.31 -7.90
C GLY A 22 -23.06 21.30 -8.07
N SER A 23 -22.43 20.14 -8.27
CA SER A 23 -20.97 19.99 -8.41
C SER A 23 -20.49 19.88 -9.87
N ARG A 24 -21.41 19.80 -10.83
CA ARG A 24 -21.09 19.48 -12.23
C ARG A 24 -20.11 20.44 -12.91
N GLN A 25 -20.26 21.75 -12.70
CA GLN A 25 -19.36 22.73 -13.32
C GLN A 25 -17.91 22.57 -12.83
N SER A 26 -17.71 22.22 -11.56
CA SER A 26 -16.39 21.95 -11.00
C SER A 26 -15.77 20.71 -11.62
N TYR A 27 -16.52 19.60 -11.66
CA TYR A 27 -16.03 18.34 -12.23
C TYR A 27 -15.85 18.37 -13.75
N ALA A 28 -16.61 19.20 -14.49
CA ALA A 28 -16.36 19.43 -15.91
C ALA A 28 -14.97 20.01 -16.18
N LYS A 29 -14.46 20.89 -15.29
CA LYS A 29 -13.08 21.39 -15.38
C LYS A 29 -12.07 20.29 -15.08
N VAL A 30 -12.36 19.40 -14.11
CA VAL A 30 -11.49 18.27 -13.77
C VAL A 30 -11.35 17.31 -14.97
N GLU A 31 -12.44 17.04 -15.68
CA GLU A 31 -12.41 16.21 -16.91
C GLU A 31 -11.51 16.81 -17.99
N GLN A 32 -11.54 18.14 -18.17
CA GLN A 32 -10.70 18.85 -19.14
C GLN A 32 -9.21 18.81 -18.80
N HIS A 33 -8.84 18.82 -17.51
CA HIS A 33 -7.46 18.65 -17.09
C HIS A 33 -6.94 17.22 -17.35
N GLY A 34 -7.86 16.28 -17.54
CA GLY A 34 -7.60 14.94 -18.04
C GLY A 34 -7.02 14.01 -16.99
N TRP A 35 -7.76 12.93 -16.70
CA TRP A 35 -7.17 11.77 -16.05
C TRP A 35 -6.05 11.20 -16.93
N LYS A 36 -5.02 10.65 -16.29
CA LYS A 36 -3.85 10.12 -16.98
C LYS A 36 -4.16 8.72 -17.53
N THR A 37 -3.56 8.36 -18.65
CA THR A 37 -3.82 7.09 -19.35
C THR A 37 -2.56 6.26 -19.61
N ILE A 38 -1.42 6.73 -19.09
CA ILE A 38 -0.10 6.12 -19.25
C ILE A 38 0.61 6.04 -17.90
N VAL A 39 1.64 5.20 -17.82
CA VAL A 39 2.57 5.14 -16.70
C VAL A 39 3.47 6.37 -16.74
N THR A 40 3.15 7.38 -15.94
CA THR A 40 4.00 8.56 -15.79
C THR A 40 5.22 8.24 -14.92
N PRO A 41 6.29 9.07 -14.97
CA PRO A 41 7.41 8.95 -14.05
C PRO A 41 6.99 8.94 -12.58
N ASP A 42 6.02 9.79 -12.20
CA ASP A 42 5.49 9.84 -10.83
C ASP A 42 4.78 8.54 -10.43
N LEU A 43 3.96 7.97 -11.32
CA LEU A 43 3.30 6.69 -11.06
C LEU A 43 4.35 5.57 -10.93
N LYS A 44 5.37 5.56 -11.79
CA LYS A 44 6.45 4.58 -11.71
C LYS A 44 7.22 4.67 -10.39
N SER A 45 7.55 5.89 -9.94
CA SER A 45 8.18 6.11 -8.63
C SER A 45 7.28 5.61 -7.50
N PHE A 46 6.00 5.97 -7.53
CA PHE A 46 5.03 5.53 -6.52
C PHE A 46 4.92 4.00 -6.45
N LEU A 47 4.86 3.32 -7.61
CA LEU A 47 4.82 1.87 -7.68
C LEU A 47 6.07 1.21 -7.07
N SER A 48 7.25 1.79 -7.28
CA SER A 48 8.51 1.24 -6.73
C SER A 48 8.60 1.24 -5.21
N GLU A 49 7.78 2.07 -4.53
CA GLU A 49 7.76 2.17 -3.06
C GLU A 49 6.73 1.23 -2.41
N LEU A 50 5.75 0.73 -3.17
CA LEU A 50 4.63 -0.03 -2.64
C LEU A 50 4.96 -1.52 -2.50
N ASP A 51 4.73 -2.06 -1.31
CA ASP A 51 4.79 -3.49 -1.00
C ASP A 51 3.41 -4.16 -1.01
N MET A 52 2.36 -3.40 -1.38
CA MET A 52 1.00 -3.92 -1.49
C MET A 52 0.10 -3.10 -2.43
N PHE A 53 -0.95 -3.74 -2.95
CA PHE A 53 -2.11 -3.08 -3.56
C PHE A 53 -3.39 -3.94 -3.42
N TYR A 54 -4.54 -3.37 -3.78
CA TYR A 54 -5.78 -4.14 -3.92
C TYR A 54 -6.15 -4.29 -5.38
N LEU A 55 -6.48 -5.52 -5.78
CA LEU A 55 -7.00 -5.85 -7.10
C LEU A 55 -8.51 -6.10 -7.01
N GLY A 56 -9.28 -5.26 -7.67
CA GLY A 56 -10.69 -5.45 -7.95
C GLY A 56 -10.88 -6.15 -9.29
N THR A 57 -11.72 -7.18 -9.30
CA THR A 57 -12.19 -7.87 -10.51
C THR A 57 -13.70 -8.08 -10.39
N ALA A 58 -14.37 -8.39 -11.49
CA ALA A 58 -15.76 -8.81 -11.45
C ALA A 58 -15.98 -9.95 -12.43
N ASN A 59 -16.93 -10.82 -12.13
CA ASN A 59 -17.35 -11.84 -13.09
C ASN A 59 -18.20 -11.22 -14.23
N SER A 60 -18.65 -12.02 -15.18
CA SER A 60 -19.48 -11.63 -16.33
C SER A 60 -20.85 -11.07 -15.92
N ALA A 61 -21.38 -11.49 -14.76
CA ALA A 61 -22.60 -10.96 -14.17
C ALA A 61 -22.39 -9.65 -13.39
N GLY A 62 -21.15 -9.15 -13.31
CA GLY A 62 -20.81 -7.93 -12.59
C GLY A 62 -20.68 -8.09 -11.07
N GLN A 63 -20.59 -9.33 -10.55
CA GLN A 63 -20.35 -9.58 -9.12
C GLN A 63 -18.94 -9.12 -8.74
N PRO A 64 -18.77 -8.12 -7.85
CA PRO A 64 -17.46 -7.59 -7.50
C PRO A 64 -16.70 -8.54 -6.58
N TYR A 65 -15.37 -8.54 -6.73
CA TYR A 65 -14.42 -9.20 -5.86
C TYR A 65 -13.17 -8.34 -5.69
N ILE A 66 -12.68 -8.20 -4.45
CA ILE A 66 -11.46 -7.46 -4.13
C ILE A 66 -10.48 -8.36 -3.38
N GLN A 67 -9.21 -8.32 -3.79
CA GLN A 67 -8.15 -9.11 -3.18
C GLN A 67 -6.95 -8.23 -2.84
N TYR A 68 -6.43 -8.38 -1.62
CA TYR A 68 -5.14 -7.83 -1.24
C TYR A 68 -4.02 -8.61 -1.94
N ARG A 69 -3.09 -7.87 -2.56
CA ARG A 69 -1.86 -8.39 -3.16
C ARG A 69 -0.69 -7.75 -2.44
N GLY A 70 0.18 -8.58 -1.87
CA GLY A 70 1.38 -8.15 -1.16
C GLY A 70 2.62 -8.80 -1.76
N GLY A 71 3.74 -8.10 -1.69
CA GLY A 71 5.03 -8.55 -2.20
C GLY A 71 6.14 -7.61 -1.73
N PRO A 72 7.38 -7.79 -2.20
CA PRO A 72 8.44 -6.83 -1.92
C PRO A 72 8.12 -5.46 -2.55
N PRO A 73 8.68 -4.35 -2.02
CA PRO A 73 8.47 -3.03 -2.60
C PRO A 73 8.78 -3.01 -4.11
N GLY A 74 7.82 -2.53 -4.91
CA GLY A 74 7.99 -2.46 -6.37
C GLY A 74 7.61 -3.73 -7.14
N PHE A 75 7.01 -4.73 -6.50
CA PHE A 75 6.59 -5.96 -7.18
C PHE A 75 5.53 -5.75 -8.28
N LEU A 76 4.74 -4.67 -8.21
CA LEU A 76 3.89 -4.20 -9.31
C LEU A 76 4.71 -3.32 -10.25
N LYS A 77 5.17 -3.89 -11.36
CA LYS A 77 6.13 -3.26 -12.27
C LYS A 77 5.43 -2.64 -13.48
N ALA A 78 5.99 -1.53 -13.98
CA ALA A 78 5.64 -1.02 -15.30
C ALA A 78 6.34 -1.86 -16.38
N ILE A 79 5.56 -2.53 -17.23
CA ILE A 79 6.06 -3.35 -18.34
C ILE A 79 6.39 -2.49 -19.55
N ASP A 80 5.54 -1.49 -19.81
CA ASP A 80 5.64 -0.49 -20.87
C ASP A 80 4.86 0.79 -20.47
N GLU A 81 4.60 1.70 -21.42
CA GLU A 81 3.91 2.97 -21.18
C GLU A 81 2.45 2.85 -20.72
N LYS A 82 1.79 1.71 -20.93
CA LYS A 82 0.38 1.49 -20.58
C LYS A 82 0.11 0.23 -19.77
N THR A 83 1.09 -0.66 -19.67
CA THR A 83 0.91 -1.97 -19.05
C THR A 83 1.67 -2.03 -17.73
N LEU A 84 0.96 -2.37 -16.66
CA LEU A 84 1.53 -2.84 -15.41
C LEU A 84 1.52 -4.37 -15.39
N GLY A 85 2.40 -4.98 -14.60
CA GLY A 85 2.45 -6.42 -14.43
C GLY A 85 2.98 -6.81 -13.07
N PHE A 86 2.55 -7.97 -12.59
CA PHE A 86 3.08 -8.59 -11.38
C PHE A 86 3.03 -10.11 -11.50
N ALA A 87 3.98 -10.77 -10.84
CA ALA A 87 4.00 -12.22 -10.72
C ALA A 87 2.93 -12.68 -9.71
N ASP A 88 2.22 -13.75 -10.04
CA ASP A 88 1.23 -14.40 -9.19
C ASP A 88 1.70 -15.82 -8.88
N PHE A 89 1.75 -16.12 -7.58
CA PHE A 89 2.34 -17.33 -7.03
C PHE A 89 1.24 -18.28 -6.56
N GLY A 90 1.58 -19.56 -6.39
CA GLY A 90 0.67 -20.55 -5.83
C GLY A 90 0.13 -20.12 -4.47
N GLY A 91 -1.18 -19.87 -4.42
CA GLY A 91 -1.88 -19.38 -3.24
C GLY A 91 -2.85 -20.42 -2.64
N ASN A 92 -3.92 -19.93 -2.03
CA ASN A 92 -5.00 -20.75 -1.44
C ASN A 92 -5.91 -21.46 -2.46
N GLN A 93 -5.57 -21.39 -3.75
CA GLN A 93 -6.27 -22.06 -4.85
C GLN A 93 -7.75 -21.68 -5.03
N GLN A 94 -8.20 -20.53 -4.52
CA GLN A 94 -9.58 -20.07 -4.78
C GLN A 94 -9.80 -19.66 -6.25
N TYR A 95 -8.75 -19.19 -6.92
CA TYR A 95 -8.75 -18.78 -8.34
C TYR A 95 -9.84 -17.78 -8.76
N ILE A 96 -10.48 -17.07 -7.82
CA ILE A 96 -11.61 -16.16 -8.12
C ILE A 96 -11.20 -15.07 -9.11
N SER A 97 -10.09 -14.35 -8.86
CA SER A 97 -9.63 -13.32 -9.80
C SER A 97 -9.29 -13.90 -11.17
N VAL A 98 -8.69 -15.08 -11.23
CA VAL A 98 -8.34 -15.74 -12.51
C VAL A 98 -9.59 -16.14 -13.27
N GLY A 99 -10.57 -16.75 -12.59
CA GLY A 99 -11.87 -17.09 -13.17
C GLY A 99 -12.60 -15.84 -13.68
N ASN A 100 -12.70 -14.78 -12.86
CA ASN A 100 -13.30 -13.52 -13.26
C ASN A 100 -12.64 -12.95 -14.52
N LEU A 101 -11.31 -12.89 -14.57
CA LEU A 101 -10.56 -12.33 -15.71
C LEU A 101 -10.66 -13.18 -16.98
N SER A 102 -11.02 -14.46 -16.88
CA SER A 102 -11.23 -15.32 -18.04
C SER A 102 -12.52 -14.98 -18.82
N GLU A 103 -13.49 -14.35 -18.17
CA GLU A 103 -14.78 -13.98 -18.77
C GLU A 103 -15.06 -12.47 -18.77
N ASN A 104 -14.34 -11.70 -17.96
CA ASN A 104 -14.47 -10.25 -17.86
C ASN A 104 -13.10 -9.61 -17.57
N SER A 105 -12.52 -8.98 -18.58
CA SER A 105 -11.21 -8.33 -18.45
C SER A 105 -11.20 -7.10 -17.56
N ARG A 106 -12.37 -6.53 -17.20
CA ARG A 106 -12.43 -5.29 -16.43
C ARG A 106 -11.84 -5.48 -15.05
N ALA A 107 -10.83 -4.68 -14.74
CA ALA A 107 -10.12 -4.71 -13.48
C ALA A 107 -9.91 -3.31 -12.92
N PHE A 108 -9.70 -3.26 -11.60
CA PHE A 108 -9.44 -2.04 -10.87
C PHE A 108 -8.25 -2.26 -9.94
N ILE A 109 -7.25 -1.39 -9.99
CA ILE A 109 -6.16 -1.40 -9.03
C ILE A 109 -6.33 -0.21 -8.09
N PHE A 110 -6.36 -0.49 -6.79
CA PHE A 110 -6.33 0.53 -5.75
C PHE A 110 -4.98 0.49 -5.05
N LEU A 111 -4.19 1.53 -5.27
CA LEU A 111 -2.89 1.70 -4.65
C LEU A 111 -3.04 2.59 -3.41
N MET A 112 -2.51 2.13 -2.29
CA MET A 112 -2.67 2.79 -1.00
C MET A 112 -1.31 2.93 -0.31
N ASP A 113 -0.92 4.17 -0.04
CA ASP A 113 0.26 4.49 0.75
C ASP A 113 -0.19 5.15 2.05
N TYR A 114 -0.22 4.33 3.11
CA TYR A 114 -0.64 4.78 4.44
C TYR A 114 0.40 5.64 5.15
N VAL A 115 1.67 5.57 4.77
CA VAL A 115 2.74 6.33 5.44
C VAL A 115 2.63 7.80 5.03
N HIS A 116 2.47 8.04 3.73
CA HIS A 116 2.39 9.40 3.17
C HIS A 116 0.96 9.88 2.90
N SER A 117 -0.04 9.08 3.28
CA SER A 117 -1.46 9.36 3.04
C SER A 117 -1.78 9.61 1.56
N ARG A 118 -1.20 8.82 0.65
CA ARG A 118 -1.43 8.91 -0.80
C ARG A 118 -2.28 7.74 -1.27
N ARG A 119 -3.09 7.95 -2.31
CA ARG A 119 -3.83 6.88 -2.99
C ARG A 119 -3.96 7.15 -4.48
N ILE A 120 -3.89 6.09 -5.26
CA ILE A 120 -4.10 6.12 -6.71
C ILE A 120 -5.12 5.06 -7.07
N LYS A 121 -6.06 5.41 -7.95
CA LYS A 121 -7.06 4.51 -8.51
C LYS A 121 -6.74 4.31 -9.98
N LEU A 122 -6.66 3.06 -10.43
CA LEU A 122 -6.44 2.73 -11.83
C LEU A 122 -7.59 1.87 -12.32
N TRP A 123 -8.19 2.28 -13.43
CA TRP A 123 -9.16 1.51 -14.18
C TRP A 123 -8.48 0.96 -15.43
N GLY A 124 -8.83 -0.27 -15.79
CA GLY A 124 -8.18 -0.92 -16.92
C GLY A 124 -8.71 -2.30 -17.22
N ASN A 125 -7.95 -3.00 -18.04
CA ASN A 125 -8.20 -4.39 -18.38
C ASN A 125 -7.05 -5.25 -17.88
N ALA A 126 -7.36 -6.35 -17.21
CA ALA A 126 -6.37 -7.33 -16.81
C ALA A 126 -6.54 -8.65 -17.54
N ARG A 127 -5.43 -9.36 -17.70
CA ARG A 127 -5.39 -10.72 -18.25
C ARG A 127 -4.32 -11.55 -17.57
N VAL A 128 -4.56 -12.85 -17.53
CA VAL A 128 -3.63 -13.85 -17.01
C VAL A 128 -2.76 -14.37 -18.15
N VAL A 129 -1.47 -14.56 -17.90
CA VAL A 129 -0.51 -15.19 -18.82
C VAL A 129 0.25 -16.27 -18.06
N GLU A 130 0.35 -17.45 -18.66
CA GLU A 130 1.01 -18.62 -18.09
C GLU A 130 2.03 -19.15 -19.10
N GLY A 131 3.20 -19.59 -18.63
CA GLY A 131 4.22 -20.24 -19.46
C GLY A 131 4.98 -19.28 -20.39
N ASP A 132 5.07 -18.00 -20.02
CA ASP A 132 5.92 -17.03 -20.70
C ASP A 132 7.15 -16.75 -19.83
N ASP A 133 8.20 -17.56 -20.00
CA ASP A 133 9.43 -17.48 -19.21
C ASP A 133 10.06 -16.09 -19.23
N VAL A 134 9.91 -15.34 -20.34
CA VAL A 134 10.47 -13.99 -20.49
C VAL A 134 9.71 -12.99 -19.62
N LEU A 135 8.38 -13.04 -19.63
CA LEU A 135 7.55 -12.19 -18.76
C LEU A 135 7.68 -12.59 -17.29
N GLU A 136 7.72 -13.89 -17.00
CA GLU A 136 7.92 -14.40 -15.65
C GLU A 136 9.24 -13.90 -15.07
N GLU A 137 10.34 -13.99 -15.82
CA GLU A 137 11.64 -13.50 -15.35
C GLU A 137 11.66 -11.97 -15.21
N LYS A 138 11.04 -11.22 -16.13
CA LYS A 138 10.94 -9.75 -16.03
C LYS A 138 10.16 -9.32 -14.78
N LEU A 139 9.14 -10.08 -14.40
CA LEU A 139 8.27 -9.79 -13.26
C LEU A 139 8.71 -10.48 -11.97
N ARG A 140 9.67 -11.41 -12.04
CA ARG A 140 10.25 -12.08 -10.88
C ARG A 140 10.83 -11.07 -9.91
N ASP A 141 10.60 -11.34 -8.64
CA ASP A 141 11.31 -10.67 -7.57
C ASP A 141 12.45 -11.57 -7.11
N SER A 142 13.68 -11.06 -7.06
CA SER A 142 14.85 -11.84 -6.66
C SER A 142 14.76 -12.31 -5.22
N ASP A 143 14.05 -11.56 -4.40
CA ASP A 143 13.99 -11.78 -2.95
C ASP A 143 12.79 -12.65 -2.55
N TYR A 144 11.97 -13.06 -3.52
CA TYR A 144 10.81 -13.93 -3.30
C TYR A 144 11.05 -15.34 -3.87
N PRO A 145 11.22 -16.37 -3.02
CA PRO A 145 11.60 -17.72 -3.47
C PRO A 145 10.45 -18.53 -4.09
N GLY A 146 9.24 -17.98 -4.17
CA GLY A 146 8.07 -18.68 -4.70
C GLY A 146 8.20 -19.02 -6.19
N LYS A 147 7.66 -20.17 -6.60
CA LYS A 147 7.49 -20.50 -8.02
C LYS A 147 6.35 -19.64 -8.59
N ILE A 148 6.65 -18.87 -9.63
CA ILE A 148 5.65 -18.13 -10.39
C ILE A 148 4.77 -19.17 -11.08
N GLU A 149 3.45 -19.08 -10.87
CA GLU A 149 2.50 -19.93 -11.59
C GLU A 149 1.94 -19.22 -12.82
N ARG A 150 1.86 -17.88 -12.75
CA ARG A 150 1.30 -17.03 -13.79
C ARG A 150 1.74 -15.59 -13.57
N VAL A 151 1.57 -14.76 -14.58
CA VAL A 151 1.69 -13.31 -14.46
C VAL A 151 0.34 -12.67 -14.78
N ILE A 152 0.04 -11.58 -14.07
CA ILE A 152 -1.15 -10.77 -14.34
C ILE A 152 -0.67 -9.46 -14.96
N LEU A 153 -1.15 -9.18 -16.16
CA LEU A 153 -0.92 -7.93 -16.87
C LEU A 153 -2.14 -7.05 -16.75
N PHE A 154 -1.94 -5.77 -16.51
CA PHE A 154 -2.99 -4.75 -16.36
C PHE A 154 -2.70 -3.60 -17.32
N GLU A 155 -3.54 -3.46 -18.34
CA GLU A 155 -3.51 -2.34 -19.28
C GLU A 155 -4.36 -1.18 -18.74
N ILE A 156 -3.73 -0.01 -18.58
CA ILE A 156 -4.33 1.20 -18.03
C ILE A 156 -5.29 1.83 -19.05
N GLU A 157 -6.54 2.03 -18.64
CA GLU A 157 -7.50 2.86 -19.37
C GLU A 157 -7.47 4.30 -18.84
N ALA A 158 -7.49 4.46 -17.53
CA ALA A 158 -7.34 5.75 -16.88
C ALA A 158 -6.90 5.60 -15.42
N TRP A 159 -6.26 6.63 -14.87
CA TRP A 159 -5.98 6.72 -13.45
C TRP A 159 -6.00 8.15 -12.93
N ASP A 160 -6.21 8.25 -11.62
CA ASP A 160 -6.44 9.50 -10.92
C ASP A 160 -5.93 9.43 -9.46
N ILE A 161 -5.49 10.58 -8.96
CA ILE A 161 -5.03 10.78 -7.58
C ILE A 161 -6.15 11.49 -6.82
N ASN A 162 -6.64 10.86 -5.76
CA ASN A 162 -7.65 11.47 -4.90
C ASN A 162 -7.02 12.26 -3.74
N CYS A 163 -7.79 13.20 -3.19
CA CYS A 163 -7.45 13.98 -1.99
C CYS A 163 -6.98 13.07 -0.82
N PRO A 164 -5.91 13.45 -0.09
CA PRO A 164 -5.34 12.66 1.02
C PRO A 164 -6.17 12.73 2.31
N GLN A 165 -7.24 13.53 2.35
CA GLN A 165 -8.08 13.71 3.54
C GLN A 165 -8.62 12.38 4.08
N HIS A 166 -8.68 12.29 5.40
CA HIS A 166 -9.21 11.15 6.17
C HIS A 166 -8.47 9.82 5.98
N ILE A 167 -7.28 9.83 5.37
CA ILE A 167 -6.40 8.66 5.37
C ILE A 167 -5.65 8.59 6.69
N HIS A 168 -5.99 7.60 7.51
CA HIS A 168 -5.27 7.29 8.74
C HIS A 168 -3.85 6.84 8.41
N LYS A 169 -2.86 7.44 9.08
CA LYS A 169 -1.47 7.01 8.96
C LYS A 169 -1.29 5.63 9.57
N ARG A 170 -0.61 4.76 8.84
CA ARG A 170 -0.18 3.44 9.33
C ARG A 170 1.28 3.25 8.95
N PHE A 171 2.04 2.70 9.88
CA PHE A 171 3.46 2.42 9.69
C PHE A 171 3.67 0.91 9.61
N PRO A 172 4.48 0.42 8.67
CA PRO A 172 4.75 -1.00 8.56
C PRO A 172 5.58 -1.44 9.76
N GLN A 173 5.34 -2.65 10.26
CA GLN A 173 6.02 -3.18 11.44
C GLN A 173 7.55 -3.13 11.30
N LYS A 174 8.09 -3.42 10.12
CA LYS A 174 9.53 -3.34 9.81
C LYS A 174 10.15 -1.96 10.07
N ALA A 175 9.37 -0.89 9.94
CA ALA A 175 9.84 0.47 10.20
C ALA A 175 9.74 0.86 11.68
N VAL A 176 8.78 0.27 12.41
CA VAL A 176 8.51 0.60 13.82
C VAL A 176 9.32 -0.26 14.78
N ALA A 177 9.54 -1.54 14.46
CA ALA A 177 10.20 -2.50 15.33
C ALA A 177 11.59 -2.04 15.82
N PRO A 178 12.50 -1.53 14.95
CA PRO A 178 13.82 -1.09 15.42
C PRO A 178 13.76 0.08 16.41
N VAL A 179 12.76 0.97 16.24
CA VAL A 179 12.53 2.10 17.16
C VAL A 179 12.05 1.58 18.51
N ILE A 180 11.13 0.61 18.51
CA ILE A 180 10.65 -0.04 19.74
C ILE A 180 11.82 -0.74 20.45
N ASP A 181 12.62 -1.51 19.73
CA ASP A 181 13.76 -2.24 20.30
C ASP A 181 14.79 -1.29 20.93
N GLN A 182 15.08 -0.17 20.25
CA GLN A 182 15.95 0.88 20.77
C GLN A 182 15.39 1.50 22.05
N LEU A 183 14.09 1.82 22.07
CA LEU A 183 13.44 2.40 23.24
C LEU A 183 13.44 1.42 24.42
N GLN A 184 13.19 0.13 24.18
CA GLN A 184 13.25 -0.90 25.22
C GLN A 184 14.65 -1.02 25.82
N LYS A 185 15.69 -0.97 25.00
CA LYS A 185 17.07 -0.98 25.48
C LYS A 185 17.38 0.23 26.38
N GLN A 186 16.94 1.42 25.97
CA GLN A 186 17.11 2.64 26.78
C GLN A 186 16.35 2.54 28.10
N VAL A 187 15.13 2.00 28.09
CA VAL A 187 14.35 1.79 29.32
C VAL A 187 15.10 0.88 30.29
N GLN A 188 15.64 -0.25 29.82
CA GLN A 188 16.42 -1.17 30.67
C GLN A 188 17.67 -0.52 31.27
N GLU A 189 18.40 0.28 30.48
CA GLU A 189 19.59 0.99 30.94
C GLU A 189 19.25 2.06 31.99
N LEU A 190 18.16 2.79 31.78
CA LEU A 190 17.66 3.77 32.74
C LEU A 190 17.18 3.08 34.03
N GLU A 191 16.43 1.98 33.93
CA GLU A 191 15.99 1.19 35.09
C GLU A 191 17.17 0.65 35.90
N SER A 192 18.21 0.13 35.25
CA SER A 192 19.43 -0.31 35.93
C SER A 192 20.15 0.85 36.63
N THR A 193 20.23 2.01 35.98
CA THR A 193 20.88 3.20 36.56
C THR A 193 20.11 3.70 37.78
N ILE A 194 18.78 3.71 37.72
CA ILE A 194 17.92 4.09 38.84
C ILE A 194 18.14 3.13 40.02
N ALA A 195 18.12 1.82 39.78
CA ALA A 195 18.35 0.82 40.84
C ALA A 195 19.73 1.00 41.52
N ASP A 196 20.78 1.26 40.73
CA ASP A 196 22.13 1.53 41.25
C ASP A 196 22.20 2.81 42.09
N LEU A 197 21.53 3.88 41.65
CA LEU A 197 21.49 5.15 42.38
C LEU A 197 20.68 5.04 43.67
N GLU A 198 19.55 4.32 43.65
CA GLU A 198 18.75 4.03 44.84
C GLU A 198 19.56 3.25 45.88
N SER A 199 20.28 2.21 45.46
CA SER A 199 21.16 1.44 46.35
C SER A 199 22.27 2.31 46.97
N LYS A 200 22.88 3.22 46.19
CA LYS A 200 23.87 4.17 46.70
C LYS A 200 23.28 5.15 47.70
N LEU A 201 22.08 5.68 47.43
CA LEU A 201 21.38 6.58 48.33
C LEU A 201 21.01 5.91 49.65
N GLU A 202 20.53 4.67 49.62
CA GLU A 202 20.27 3.89 50.84
C GLU A 202 21.53 3.69 51.66
N THR A 203 22.63 3.34 51.00
CA THR A 203 23.94 3.14 51.65
C THR A 203 24.40 4.43 52.34
N LEU A 204 24.35 5.57 51.63
CA LEU A 204 24.70 6.88 52.19
C LEU A 204 23.79 7.28 53.36
N GLY A 205 22.49 7.00 53.27
CA GLY A 205 21.53 7.27 54.34
C GLY A 205 21.82 6.44 55.61
N GLN A 206 22.17 5.16 55.45
CA GLN A 206 22.56 4.29 56.56
C GLN A 206 23.87 4.74 57.24
N GLU A 207 24.84 5.20 56.45
CA GLU A 207 26.10 5.75 56.97
C GLU A 207 25.87 7.04 57.78
N ASP A 208 25.05 7.97 57.28
CA ASP A 208 24.69 9.21 58.00
C ASP A 208 23.98 8.91 59.33
N LEU A 209 23.01 7.99 59.33
CA LEU A 209 22.33 7.51 60.54
C LEU A 209 23.30 6.89 61.56
N ARG A 210 24.31 6.16 61.08
CA ARG A 210 25.33 5.54 61.94
C ARG A 210 26.27 6.57 62.55
N LEU A 211 26.68 7.58 61.79
CA LEU A 211 27.51 8.70 62.26
C LEU A 211 26.77 9.50 63.35
N ARG A 212 25.52 9.92 63.09
CA ARG A 212 24.71 10.68 64.06
C ARG A 212 24.49 9.95 65.38
N ARG A 213 24.39 8.61 65.37
CA ARG A 213 24.27 7.80 66.60
C ARG A 213 25.57 7.72 67.41
N LYS A 214 26.73 7.82 66.76
CA LYS A 214 28.03 7.87 67.47
C LYS A 214 28.26 9.21 68.16
N ASP A 215 27.77 10.30 67.59
CA ASP A 215 27.95 11.64 68.16
C ASP A 215 27.02 11.94 69.34
N GLN A 216 26.01 11.09 69.59
CA GLN A 216 25.05 11.21 70.71
C GLN A 216 25.36 10.29 71.90
N ALA A 217 26.40 9.45 71.83
CA ALA A 217 26.82 8.51 72.88
C ALA A 217 28.15 8.94 73.50
#